data_AF-A0A9X1W134-F1
#
_entry.id   AF-A0A9X1W134-F1
#
_cell.length_a   1.000
_cell.length_b   1.000
_cell.length_c   1.000
_cell.angle_alpha   90.00
_cell.angle_beta   90.00
_cell.angle_gamma   90.00
#
_symmetry.space_group_name_H-M   'P 1'
#
loop_
_entity.id
_entity.type
_entity.pdbx_description
1 polymer ?
#
loop_
_entity_poly.entity_id
_entity_poly.type
_entity_poly.pdbx_seq_one_letter_code
_entity_poly.pdbx_strand_id
1 'polypeptide(L)' 'MTWYATAWSHMETVRTGRADAEPAAIAKAIDDSYPYSQRSGWAYKAWLDARRDFFRKYNLPLRRARKPAPDLLRGAQP' A
#
# COMPACT_ATOMS: atom_id res chain seq x y z
N MET A 1 8.70 4.67 -19.40
CA MET A 1 7.87 5.00 -18.22
C MET A 1 8.33 4.13 -17.06
N THR A 2 8.50 4.68 -15.87
CA THR A 2 8.97 3.92 -14.70
C THR A 2 7.81 3.18 -14.03
N TRP A 3 8.09 2.03 -13.41
CA TRP A 3 7.11 1.27 -12.61
C TRP A 3 6.39 2.14 -11.57
N TYR A 4 7.10 3.13 -11.01
CA TYR A 4 6.54 4.12 -10.07
C TYR A 4 5.47 5.00 -10.72
N ALA A 5 5.76 5.57 -11.90
CA ALA A 5 4.81 6.45 -12.58
C ALA A 5 3.53 5.72 -12.99
N THR A 6 3.67 4.47 -13.46
CA THR A 6 2.52 3.60 -13.78
C THR A 6 1.71 3.27 -12.53
N ALA A 7 2.38 2.92 -11.42
CA ALA A 7 1.72 2.68 -10.14
C ALA A 7 0.95 3.92 -9.65
N TRP A 8 1.59 5.09 -9.70
CA TRP A 8 1.00 6.35 -9.27
C TRP A 8 -0.24 6.71 -10.09
N SER A 9 -0.14 6.66 -11.42
CA SER A 9 -1.26 6.97 -12.31
C SER A 9 -2.44 6.04 -12.06
N HIS A 10 -2.18 4.76 -11.79
CA HIS A 10 -3.24 3.79 -11.48
C HIS A 10 -3.92 4.09 -10.14
N MET A 11 -3.15 4.43 -9.10
CA MET A 11 -3.70 4.84 -7.79
C MET A 11 -4.58 6.10 -7.91
N GLU A 12 -4.17 7.05 -8.75
CA GLU A 12 -4.91 8.28 -9.02
C GLU A 12 -6.24 8.01 -9.73
N THR A 13 -6.25 7.14 -10.74
CA THR A 13 -7.48 6.69 -11.40
C THR A 13 -8.45 6.04 -10.41
N VAL A 14 -7.96 5.15 -9.55
CA VAL A 14 -8.78 4.44 -8.54
C VAL A 14 -9.35 5.42 -7.50
N ARG A 15 -8.54 6.37 -7.03
CA ARG A 15 -9.00 7.42 -6.11
C ARG A 15 -10.04 8.31 -6.76
N THR A 16 -9.83 8.75 -7.99
CA THR A 16 -10.75 9.67 -8.69
C THR A 16 -12.10 9.00 -8.94
N GLY A 17 -12.10 7.72 -9.31
CA GLY A 17 -13.34 6.93 -9.43
C GLY A 17 -14.03 6.61 -8.09
N ARG A 18 -13.40 6.90 -6.96
CA ARG A 18 -13.93 6.68 -5.60
C ARG A 18 -13.73 7.92 -4.71
N ALA A 19 -13.79 9.11 -5.29
CA ALA A 19 -13.45 10.35 -4.59
C ALA A 19 -14.40 10.62 -3.40
N ASP A 20 -15.65 10.17 -3.50
CA ASP A 20 -16.68 10.30 -2.46
C ASP A 20 -16.65 9.17 -1.41
N ALA A 21 -15.75 8.19 -1.56
CA ALA A 21 -15.64 7.09 -0.63
C ALA A 21 -14.75 7.44 0.57
N GLU A 22 -15.00 6.78 1.69
CA GLU A 22 -14.17 6.91 2.88
C GLU A 22 -12.67 6.66 2.56
N PRO A 23 -11.73 7.40 3.18
CA PRO A 23 -10.29 7.22 2.97
C PRO A 23 -9.82 5.77 3.15
N ALA A 24 -10.44 5.03 4.08
CA ALA A 24 -10.18 3.61 4.30
C ALA A 24 -10.64 2.73 3.13
N ALA A 25 -11.76 3.07 2.51
CA ALA A 25 -12.29 2.37 1.34
C ALA A 25 -11.43 2.65 0.10
N ILE A 26 -10.96 3.89 -0.08
CA ILE A 26 -10.01 4.26 -1.14
C ILE A 26 -8.69 3.49 -0.96
N ALA A 27 -8.15 3.46 0.26
CA ALA A 27 -6.93 2.70 0.57
C ALA A 27 -7.08 1.21 0.25
N LYS A 28 -8.21 0.59 0.64
CA LYS A 28 -8.49 -0.80 0.29
C LYS A 28 -8.64 -0.99 -1.23
N ALA A 29 -9.29 -0.06 -1.92
CA ALA A 29 -9.47 -0.10 -3.37
C ALA A 29 -8.14 -0.12 -4.11
N ILE A 30 -7.22 0.75 -3.69
CA ILE A 30 -5.86 0.83 -4.24
C ILE A 30 -5.12 -0.49 -4.01
N ASP A 31 -5.20 -1.06 -2.80
CA ASP A 31 -4.56 -2.35 -2.49
C ASP A 31 -5.12 -3.51 -3.31
N ASP A 32 -6.42 -3.48 -3.60
CA ASP A 32 -7.16 -4.50 -4.33
C ASP A 32 -6.95 -4.40 -5.85
N SER A 33 -6.80 -3.19 -6.38
CA SER A 33 -6.65 -2.96 -7.83
C SER A 33 -5.23 -3.15 -8.36
N TYR A 34 -4.34 -3.79 -7.59
CA TYR A 34 -2.94 -4.00 -7.98
C TYR A 34 -2.85 -4.61 -9.40
N PRO A 35 -2.27 -3.89 -10.38
CA PRO A 35 -2.41 -4.22 -11.80
C PRO A 35 -1.45 -5.31 -12.28
N TYR A 36 -0.51 -5.77 -11.44
CA TYR A 36 0.48 -6.76 -11.83
C TYR A 36 0.09 -8.17 -11.35
N SER A 37 0.31 -9.17 -12.19
CA SER A 37 -0.06 -10.57 -11.91
C SER A 37 0.76 -11.20 -10.77
N GLN A 38 1.95 -10.66 -10.46
CA GLN A 38 2.79 -11.13 -9.38
C GLN A 38 3.21 -10.00 -8.44
N ARG A 39 3.16 -10.27 -7.13
CA ARG A 39 3.70 -9.40 -6.07
C ARG A 39 5.19 -9.69 -5.85
N SER A 40 5.99 -9.62 -6.92
CA SER A 40 7.41 -9.98 -6.90
C SER A 40 8.25 -8.97 -7.70
N GLY A 41 9.55 -8.89 -7.35
CA GLY A 41 10.52 -8.07 -8.08
C GLY A 41 10.40 -6.56 -7.87
N TRP A 42 11.00 -5.81 -8.81
CA TRP A 42 11.10 -4.35 -8.75
C TRP A 42 9.77 -3.61 -8.95
N ALA A 43 8.83 -4.20 -9.69
CA ALA A 43 7.49 -3.65 -9.89
C ALA A 43 6.71 -3.54 -8.56
N TYR A 44 6.78 -4.59 -7.74
CA TYR A 44 6.14 -4.61 -6.43
C TYR A 44 6.78 -3.60 -5.45
N LYS A 45 8.13 -3.48 -5.45
CA LYS A 45 8.83 -2.46 -4.66
C LYS A 45 8.42 -1.04 -5.06
N ALA A 46 8.42 -0.75 -6.36
CA ALA A 46 8.02 0.56 -6.87
C ALA A 46 6.56 0.89 -6.53
N TRP A 47 5.67 -0.11 -6.56
CA TRP A 47 4.28 0.04 -6.11
C TRP A 47 4.18 0.37 -4.62
N LEU A 48 4.95 -0.31 -3.75
CA LEU A 48 4.95 -0.04 -2.31
C LEU A 48 5.48 1.38 -2.00
N ASP A 49 6.52 1.82 -2.70
CA ASP A 49 7.06 3.17 -2.55
C ASP A 49 6.05 4.23 -3.02
N ALA A 50 5.48 4.07 -4.22
CA ALA A 50 4.43 4.95 -4.74
C ALA A 50 3.24 5.01 -3.79
N ARG A 51 2.80 3.86 -3.28
CA ARG A 51 1.70 3.75 -2.31
C ARG A 51 1.99 4.53 -1.04
N ARG A 52 3.20 4.40 -0.49
CA ARG A 52 3.58 5.09 0.75
C ARG A 52 3.51 6.61 0.57
N ASP A 53 4.03 7.13 -0.53
CA ASP A 53 4.01 8.56 -0.82
C ASP A 53 2.60 9.06 -1.16
N PHE A 54 1.83 8.28 -1.91
CA PHE A 54 0.44 8.61 -2.26
C PHE A 54 -0.42 8.71 -1.00
N PHE A 55 -0.31 7.73 -0.10
CA PHE A 55 -1.08 7.74 1.14
C PHE A 55 -0.67 8.90 2.06
N ARG A 56 0.62 9.26 2.11
CA ARG A 56 1.08 10.47 2.82
C ARG A 56 0.50 11.74 2.22
N LYS A 57 0.51 11.86 0.88
CA LYS A 57 0.01 13.04 0.16
C LYS A 57 -1.49 13.27 0.35
N TYR A 58 -2.26 12.18 0.38
CA TYR A 58 -3.72 12.24 0.48
C TYR A 58 -4.27 11.93 1.89
N ASN A 59 -3.38 11.89 2.90
CA ASN A 59 -3.69 11.56 4.29
C ASN A 59 -4.54 10.28 4.46
N LEU A 60 -4.29 9.28 3.62
CA LEU A 60 -5.01 8.01 3.64
C LEU A 60 -4.48 7.15 4.79
N PRO A 61 -5.34 6.37 5.46
CA PRO A 61 -4.91 5.45 6.49
C PRO A 61 -4.05 4.35 5.87
N LEU A 62 -2.73 4.43 6.02
CA LEU A 62 -1.87 3.27 5.78
C LEU A 62 -2.30 2.22 6.79
N ARG A 63 -2.83 1.09 6.32
CA ARG A 63 -2.75 -0.15 7.09
C ARG A 63 -1.27 -0.44 7.26
N ARG A 64 -0.69 0.07 8.35
CA ARG A 64 0.66 -0.31 8.77
C ARG A 64 0.67 -1.83 8.71
N ALA A 65 1.65 -2.41 8.03
CA ALA A 65 1.95 -3.82 8.19
C ALA A 65 1.89 -4.08 9.70
N ARG A 66 1.05 -5.04 10.11
CA ARG A 66 0.91 -5.44 11.52
C ARG A 66 2.31 -5.37 12.11
N LYS A 67 2.52 -4.53 13.13
CA LYS A 67 3.78 -4.57 13.88
C LYS A 67 4.08 -6.06 14.09
N PRO A 68 5.29 -6.56 13.77
CA PRO A 68 5.63 -7.93 14.11
C PRO A 68 5.22 -8.11 15.58
N ALA A 69 4.50 -9.21 15.84
CA ALA A 69 4.01 -9.50 17.18
C ALA A 69 5.19 -9.29 18.16
N PRO A 70 4.97 -8.67 19.32
CA PRO A 70 6.04 -8.51 20.29
C PRO A 70 6.70 -9.87 20.50
N ASP A 71 8.03 -9.92 20.34
CA ASP A 71 8.81 -11.17 20.44
C ASP A 71 8.35 -11.97 21.65
N LEU A 72 7.73 -13.12 21.39
CA LEU A 72 7.33 -14.09 22.41
C LEU A 72 8.54 -14.88 22.95
N LEU A 73 9.77 -14.46 22.61
CA LEU A 73 11.03 -15.02 23.08
C LEU A 73 11.63 -14.21 24.24
N ARG A 74 10.80 -13.73 25.17
CA ARG A 74 11.30 -13.33 26.49
C ARG A 74 11.07 -14.44 27.49
N GLY A 75 12.13 -15.25 27.66
CA GLY A 75 12.48 -15.84 28.95
C GLY A 75 11.80 -17.16 29.29
N ALA A 76 12.03 -18.19 28.49
CA ALA A 76 12.29 -19.49 29.10
C ALA A 76 13.79 -19.54 29.43
N GLN A 77 14.09 -19.90 30.69
CA GLN A 77 15.32 -20.50 31.20
C GLN A 77 16.04 -19.66 32.28
N PRO A 78 16.66 -20.29 33.30
CA PRO A 78 16.51 -21.65 33.84
C PRO A 78 15.75 -21.71 35.18
#